data_AF-A0A141RDP6-F1
#
_entry.id   AF-A0A141RDP6-F1
#
_cell.length_a   1.000
_cell.length_b   1.000
_cell.length_c   1.000
_cell.angle_alpha   90.00
_cell.angle_beta   90.00
_cell.angle_gamma   90.00
#
_symmetry.space_group_name_H-M   'P 1'
#
loop_
_entity.id
_entity.type
_entity.pdbx_description
1 polymer ?
#
loop_
_entity_poly.entity_id
_entity_poly.type
_entity_poly.pdbx_seq_one_letter_code
_entity_poly.pdbx_strand_id
1 'polypeptide(L)' 'TVHRLIDASRMSEWPAETLFVVYCAGPHCNGADIAALRLAELGRPVKMMLGGLTGWQDEGLPFAD' A
#
# COMPACT_ATOMS: atom_id res chain seq x y z
N THR A 1 0.10 12.19 -5.37
CA THR A 1 -0.33 10.94 -4.71
C THR A 1 0.44 9.77 -5.29
N VAL A 2 1.12 8.99 -4.44
CA VAL A 2 2.13 7.99 -4.84
C VAL A 2 1.56 6.89 -5.74
N HIS A 3 0.26 6.57 -5.64
CA HIS A 3 -0.38 5.57 -6.49
C HIS A 3 -0.29 5.87 -7.99
N ARG A 4 -0.15 7.14 -8.40
CA ARG A 4 -0.01 7.51 -9.82
C ARG A 4 1.27 7.01 -10.45
N LEU A 5 2.28 6.74 -9.63
CA LEU A 5 3.61 6.26 -10.03
C LEU A 5 3.70 4.73 -10.02
N ILE A 6 2.62 4.02 -9.66
CA ILE A 6 2.59 2.55 -9.70
C ILE A 6 2.33 2.13 -11.15
N ASP A 7 3.37 1.62 -11.80
CA ASP A 7 3.37 1.05 -13.14
C ASP A 7 4.37 -0.14 -13.22
N ALA A 8 4.34 -0.87 -14.33
CA ALA A 8 5.17 -2.07 -14.50
C ALA A 8 6.67 -1.79 -14.44
N SER A 9 7.13 -0.65 -14.95
CA SER A 9 8.54 -0.28 -14.98
C SER A 9 9.05 -0.05 -13.56
N ARG A 10 8.35 0.80 -12.80
CA ARG A 10 8.71 1.07 -11.40
C ARG A 10 8.63 -0.20 -10.55
N MET A 11 7.59 -1.01 -10.73
CA MET A 11 7.43 -2.23 -9.92
C MET A 11 8.45 -3.33 -10.26
N SER A 12 9.18 -3.21 -11.38
CA SER A 12 10.25 -4.14 -11.75
C SER A 12 11.51 -4.03 -10.88
N GLU A 13 11.62 -2.95 -10.08
CA GLU A 13 12.70 -2.78 -9.10
C GLU A 13 12.65 -3.82 -7.96
N TRP A 14 11.51 -4.50 -7.77
CA TRP A 14 11.34 -5.55 -6.76
C TRP A 14 11.07 -6.92 -7.41
N PRO A 15 11.55 -8.03 -6.82
CA PRO A 15 11.22 -9.39 -7.25
C PRO A 15 9.72 -9.62 -7.35
N ALA A 16 9.29 -10.43 -8.32
CA ALA A 16 7.87 -10.59 -8.68
C ALA A 16 6.98 -11.02 -7.49
N GLU A 17 7.53 -11.86 -6.62
CA GLU A 17 6.93 -12.41 -5.41
C GLU A 17 6.90 -11.45 -4.21
N THR A 18 7.47 -10.25 -4.34
CA THR A 18 7.45 -9.23 -3.28
C THR A 18 6.02 -8.91 -2.91
N LEU A 19 5.68 -9.14 -1.65
CA LEU A 19 4.41 -8.73 -1.09
C LEU A 19 4.43 -7.25 -0.76
N PHE A 20 3.60 -6.48 -1.46
CA PHE A 20 3.38 -5.08 -1.14
C PHE A 20 2.29 -4.95 -0.07
N VAL A 21 2.55 -4.10 0.93
CA VAL A 21 1.54 -3.66 1.88
C VAL A 21 1.22 -2.21 1.58
N VAL A 22 -0.05 -1.90 1.30
CA VAL A 22 -0.50 -0.54 1.02
C VAL A 22 -1.32 0.00 2.19
N TYR A 23 -1.07 1.27 2.52
CA TYR A 23 -1.79 2.02 3.54
C TYR A 23 -1.94 3.48 3.11
N CYS A 24 -2.88 4.17 3.73
CA CYS A 24 -3.01 5.62 3.63
C CYS A 24 -3.16 6.21 5.04
N ALA A 25 -3.52 7.49 5.14
CA ALA A 25 -3.72 8.18 6.41
C ALA A 25 -4.71 7.45 7.32
N GLY A 26 -5.85 7.01 6.78
CA GLY A 26 -6.89 6.34 7.56
C GLY A 26 -8.04 5.82 6.70
N PRO A 27 -9.15 5.36 7.32
CA PRO A 27 -10.27 4.69 6.62
C PRO A 27 -11.02 5.58 5.61
N HIS A 28 -10.87 6.91 5.69
CA HIS A 28 -11.49 7.85 4.76
C HIS A 28 -10.62 8.20 3.54
N CYS A 29 -9.46 7.55 3.38
CA CYS A 29 -8.59 7.74 2.24
C CYS A 29 -8.72 6.62 1.21
N ASN A 30 -9.07 6.96 -0.03
CA ASN A 30 -9.15 6.02 -1.17
C ASN A 30 -7.79 5.76 -1.86
N GLY A 31 -6.71 6.38 -1.37
CA GLY A 31 -5.40 6.30 -2.00
C GLY A 31 -4.77 4.90 -1.92
N ALA A 32 -5.03 4.17 -0.83
CA ALA A 32 -4.54 2.81 -0.62
C ALA A 32 -5.31 1.81 -1.51
N ASP A 33 -6.63 1.99 -1.66
CA ASP A 33 -7.45 1.15 -2.54
C ASP A 33 -7.03 1.27 -4.00
N ILE A 34 -6.80 2.50 -4.47
CA ILE A 34 -6.30 2.73 -5.84
C ILE A 34 -4.92 2.10 -6.04
N ALA A 35 -4.05 2.17 -5.02
CA ALA A 35 -2.74 1.52 -5.08
C ALA A 35 -2.86 -0.02 -5.11
N ALA A 36 -3.75 -0.59 -4.29
CA ALA A 36 -4.03 -2.02 -4.28
C ALA A 36 -4.53 -2.51 -5.64
N LEU A 37 -5.49 -1.80 -6.23
CA LEU A 37 -6.03 -2.12 -7.54
C LEU A 37 -4.93 -2.14 -8.60
N ARG A 38 -4.11 -1.10 -8.69
CA ARG A 38 -3.02 -1.02 -9.67
C ARG A 38 -1.99 -2.14 -9.52
N LEU A 39 -1.61 -2.47 -8.28
CA LEU A 39 -0.68 -3.58 -8.02
C LEU A 39 -1.28 -4.93 -8.42
N ALA A 40 -2.56 -5.15 -8.12
CA ALA A 40 -3.28 -6.36 -8.49
C ALA A 40 -3.43 -6.50 -10.02
N GLU A 41 -3.73 -5.42 -10.74
CA GLU A 41 -3.78 -5.39 -12.21
C GLU A 41 -2.43 -5.71 -12.85
N LEU A 42 -1.32 -5.35 -12.19
CA LEU A 42 0.04 -5.72 -12.59
C LEU A 42 0.44 -7.14 -12.14
N GLY A 43 -0.47 -7.91 -11.54
CA GLY A 43 -0.21 -9.26 -11.03
C GLY A 43 0.74 -9.31 -9.83
N ARG A 44 0.93 -8.19 -9.11
CA ARG A 44 1.82 -8.12 -7.95
C ARG A 44 1.08 -8.55 -6.68
N PRO A 45 1.69 -9.38 -5.81
CA PRO A 45 1.09 -9.72 -4.52
C PRO A 45 0.89 -8.45 -3.69
N VAL A 46 -0.33 -8.24 -3.17
CA VAL A 46 -0.65 -7.05 -2.39
C VAL A 46 -1.59 -7.38 -1.24
N LYS A 47 -1.37 -6.73 -0.09
CA LYS A 47 -2.29 -6.69 1.05
C LYS A 47 -2.56 -5.25 1.46
N MET A 48 -3.80 -5.02 1.89
CA MET A 48 -4.22 -3.74 2.44
C MET A 48 -4.02 -3.73 3.96
N MET A 49 -3.42 -2.67 4.48
CA MET A 49 -3.41 -2.39 5.92
C MET A 49 -4.63 -1.54 6.26
N LEU A 50 -5.68 -2.21 6.73
CA LEU A 50 -6.93 -1.55 7.14
C LEU A 50 -6.68 -0.58 8.30
N GLY A 51 -7.49 0.47 8.40
CA GLY A 51 -7.33 1.52 9.40
C GLY A 51 -6.24 2.54 9.08
N GLY A 52 -5.28 2.22 8.20
CA GLY A 52 -4.21 3.14 7.81
C GLY A 52 -3.32 3.57 8.99
N LEU A 53 -2.67 4.71 8.83
CA LEU A 53 -1.77 5.24 9.87
C LEU A 53 -2.49 5.58 11.17
N THR A 54 -3.71 6.13 11.09
CA THR A 54 -4.53 6.42 12.27
C THR A 54 -4.89 5.15 13.03
N GLY A 55 -5.32 4.09 12.32
CA GLY A 55 -5.63 2.81 12.96
C GLY A 55 -4.40 2.19 13.64
N TRP A 56 -3.23 2.26 12.99
CA TRP A 56 -1.97 1.83 13.58
C TRP A 56 -1.65 2.55 14.90
N GLN A 57 -1.85 3.87 14.92
CA GLN A 57 -1.65 4.70 16.10
C GLN A 57 -2.68 4.40 17.20
N ASP A 58 -3.96 4.25 16.84
CA ASP A 58 -5.06 3.97 17.77
C ASP A 58 -4.89 2.61 18.45
N GLU A 59 -4.26 1.65 17.77
CA GLU A 59 -3.87 0.34 18.33
C GLU A 59 -2.61 0.40 19.20
N GLY A 60 -1.93 1.54 19.30
CA GLY A 60 -0.73 1.72 20.12
C GLY A 60 0.51 1.00 19.58
N LEU A 61 0.56 0.74 18.27
CA LEU A 61 1.68 0.06 17.63
C LEU A 61 2.88 1.02 17.43
N PRO A 62 4.12 0.52 17.51
CA PRO A 62 5.32 1.36 17.41
C PRO A 62 5.50 1.92 16.00
N PHE A 63 6.07 3.12 15.90
CA PHE A 63 6.59 3.66 14.65
C PHE A 63 8.06 3.28 14.49
N ALA A 64 8.56 3.32 13.25
CA ALA A 64 10.00 3.27 13.03
C ALA A 64 10.65 4.54 13.61
N ASP A 65 11.84 4.37 14.20
CA ASP A 65 12.65 5.46 14.75
C ASP A 65 13.17 6.44 13.69
#